data_AF-A0ABD0RSU0-F1
#
_entry.id   AF-A0ABD0RSU0-F1
#
_cell.length_a   1.000
_cell.length_b   1.000
_cell.length_c   1.000
_cell.angle_alpha   90.00
_cell.angle_beta   90.00
_cell.angle_gamma   90.00
#
_symmetry.space_group_name_H-M   'P 1'
#
loop_
_entity.id
_entity.type
_entity.pdbx_description
1 polymer ?
#
loop_
_entity_poly.entity_id
_entity_poly.type
_entity_poly.pdbx_seq_one_letter_code
_entity_poly.pdbx_strand_id
1 'polypeptide(L)'
;IPGTDSRSECRAYSASLMLPVLQSPICTILDGQNVENTSDDCMRSLEISTVAVDVWHILEFDYSRLPKQSIGQFHEGDAYVVKWKYM
;
A
#
# COMPACT_ATOMS: atom_id res chain seq x y z
N ILE A 1 -22.42 23.83 32.83
CA ILE A 1 -21.79 22.68 32.15
C ILE A 1 -21.34 23.17 30.78
N PRO A 2 -20.06 23.55 30.59
CA PRO A 2 -19.59 23.87 29.25
C PRO A 2 -19.23 22.56 28.55
N GLY A 3 -19.80 22.35 27.36
CA GLY A 3 -19.50 21.21 26.51
C GLY A 3 -18.03 21.24 26.10
N THR A 4 -17.28 20.21 26.50
CA THR A 4 -15.94 19.96 25.99
C THR A 4 -16.08 19.47 24.56
N ASP A 5 -15.93 20.38 23.60
CA ASP A 5 -15.65 20.02 22.22
C ASP A 5 -14.22 19.46 22.19
N SER A 6 -14.08 18.17 22.52
CA SER A 6 -12.82 17.43 22.43
C SER A 6 -12.56 17.15 20.95
N ARG A 7 -12.27 18.19 20.19
CA ARG A 7 -11.74 18.06 18.84
C ARG A 7 -10.32 17.53 18.99
N SER A 8 -10.19 16.21 19.06
CA SER A 8 -8.91 15.51 19.10
C SER A 8 -8.02 16.10 18.00
N GLU A 9 -6.96 16.80 18.39
CA GLU A 9 -5.93 17.24 17.44
C GLU A 9 -5.32 15.98 16.82
N CYS A 10 -5.69 15.66 15.58
CA CYS A 10 -5.03 14.63 14.80
C CYS A 10 -3.59 15.09 14.52
N ARG A 11 -2.66 14.74 15.42
CA ARG A 11 -1.24 14.94 15.18
C ARG A 11 -0.74 13.86 14.22
N ALA A 12 0.07 14.26 13.26
CA ALA A 12 0.80 13.31 12.44
C ALA A 12 1.76 12.51 13.34
N TYR A 13 1.59 11.18 13.37
CA TYR A 13 2.51 10.28 14.06
C TYR A 13 3.54 9.73 13.06
N SER A 14 4.79 9.63 13.52
CA SER A 14 5.84 9.02 12.70
C SER A 14 5.63 7.50 12.65
N ALA A 15 5.36 6.96 11.46
CA ALA A 15 5.21 5.52 11.26
C ALA A 15 6.46 4.72 11.69
N SER A 16 7.65 5.35 11.63
CA SER A 16 8.90 4.75 12.10
C SER A 16 8.92 4.46 13.61
N LEU A 17 8.09 5.14 14.40
CA LEU A 17 7.91 4.88 15.83
C LEU A 17 6.83 3.82 16.11
N MET A 18 6.01 3.51 15.11
CA MET A 18 4.89 2.55 15.23
C MET A 18 5.25 1.17 14.66
N LEU A 19 6.21 1.11 13.74
CA LEU A 19 6.64 -0.12 13.10
C LEU A 19 7.90 -0.69 13.77
N PRO A 20 7.98 -2.01 14.00
CA PRO A 20 9.20 -2.65 14.47
C PRO A 20 10.32 -2.52 13.43
N VAL A 21 11.56 -2.42 13.90
CA VAL A 21 12.75 -2.40 13.03
C VAL A 21 12.85 -3.74 12.31
N LEU A 22 12.85 -3.70 10.97
CA LEU A 22 12.99 -4.91 10.14
C LEU A 22 14.39 -5.49 10.29
N GLN A 23 14.48 -6.73 10.77
CA GLN A 23 15.74 -7.47 10.94
C GLN A 23 16.14 -8.28 9.70
N SER A 24 15.19 -8.53 8.80
CA SER A 24 15.38 -9.22 7.53
C SER A 24 14.63 -8.50 6.42
N PRO A 25 15.02 -8.67 5.14
CA PRO A 25 14.22 -8.20 4.02
C PRO A 25 12.82 -8.81 4.06
N ILE A 26 11.80 -8.03 3.68
CA ILE A 26 10.44 -8.53 3.50
C ILE A 26 10.40 -9.30 2.18
N CYS A 27 10.09 -10.59 2.21
CA CYS A 27 9.73 -11.35 1.01
C CYS A 27 8.22 -11.25 0.76
N THR A 28 7.81 -11.22 -0.51
CA THR A 28 6.40 -11.29 -0.89
C THR A 28 6.20 -12.51 -1.77
N ILE A 29 5.22 -13.34 -1.42
CA ILE A 29 4.89 -14.55 -2.18
C ILE A 29 3.61 -14.28 -2.99
N LEU A 30 3.71 -14.42 -4.30
CA LEU A 30 2.57 -14.36 -5.20
C LEU A 30 2.07 -15.79 -5.47
N ASP A 31 0.78 -16.02 -5.23
CA ASP A 31 0.11 -17.30 -5.48
C ASP A 31 -1.09 -17.10 -6.42
N GLY A 32 -1.60 -18.19 -7.02
CA GLY A 32 -2.78 -18.16 -7.88
C GLY A 32 -2.55 -17.60 -9.29
N GLN A 33 -1.30 -17.61 -9.77
CA GLN A 33 -0.92 -17.07 -11.09
C GLN A 33 -1.45 -17.89 -12.28
N ASN A 34 -2.12 -19.03 -12.05
CA ASN A 34 -2.51 -19.95 -13.10
C ASN A 34 -4.02 -19.90 -13.41
N VAL A 35 -4.38 -19.32 -14.56
CA VAL A 35 -5.74 -19.43 -15.15
C VAL A 35 -5.77 -20.47 -16.28
N GLU A 36 -4.61 -21.01 -16.66
CA GLU A 36 -4.46 -21.95 -17.77
C GLU A 36 -4.23 -23.35 -17.19
N ASN A 37 -5.17 -24.24 -17.43
CA ASN A 37 -5.18 -25.66 -17.09
C ASN A 37 -4.00 -26.44 -17.69
N THR A 38 -2.79 -26.15 -17.22
CA THR A 38 -1.59 -26.93 -17.48
C THR A 38 -1.37 -27.84 -16.29
N SER A 39 -1.62 -29.12 -16.54
CA SER A 39 -1.44 -30.25 -15.64
C SER A 39 0.04 -30.45 -15.29
N ASP A 40 0.60 -29.56 -14.48
CA ASP A 40 1.83 -29.82 -13.75
C ASP A 40 1.63 -29.31 -12.33
N ASP A 41 1.75 -30.24 -11.38
CA ASP A 41 1.60 -30.10 -9.94
C ASP A 41 2.70 -29.21 -9.35
N CYS A 42 2.72 -27.96 -9.77
CA CYS A 42 3.63 -26.96 -9.27
C CYS A 42 2.77 -25.74 -8.96
N MET A 43 2.19 -25.71 -7.76
CA MET A 43 1.86 -24.46 -7.09
C MET A 43 3.15 -23.64 -7.01
N ARG A 44 3.48 -22.91 -8.08
CA ARG A 44 4.63 -22.03 -8.14
C ARG A 44 4.27 -20.76 -7.39
N SER A 45 4.32 -20.85 -6.07
CA SER A 45 4.53 -19.68 -5.23
C SER A 45 5.79 -18.99 -5.73
N LEU A 46 5.64 -17.78 -6.28
CA LEU A 46 6.77 -17.01 -6.77
C LEU A 46 7.16 -16.01 -5.70
N GLU A 47 8.39 -16.12 -5.20
CA GLU A 47 8.98 -15.05 -4.41
C GLU A 47 9.25 -13.87 -5.34
N ILE A 48 8.58 -12.76 -5.06
CA ILE A 48 8.67 -11.55 -5.87
C ILE A 48 9.27 -10.41 -5.04
N SER A 49 10.04 -9.56 -5.71
CA SER A 49 10.60 -8.36 -5.11
C SER A 49 9.96 -7.10 -5.69
N THR A 50 9.74 -6.09 -4.85
CA THR A 50 9.15 -4.82 -5.31
C THR A 50 10.19 -4.01 -6.07
N VAL A 51 9.94 -3.79 -7.36
CA VAL A 51 10.79 -2.96 -8.23
C VAL A 51 10.36 -1.50 -8.19
N ALA A 52 9.05 -1.25 -8.25
CA ALA A 52 8.50 0.11 -8.21
C ALA A 52 7.06 0.13 -7.70
N VAL A 53 6.70 1.23 -7.06
CA VAL A 53 5.32 1.54 -6.67
C VAL A 53 5.03 2.96 -7.15
N ASP A 54 3.96 3.10 -7.93
CA ASP A 54 3.42 4.37 -8.37
C ASP A 54 1.97 4.49 -7.92
N VAL A 55 1.60 5.67 -7.43
CA VAL A 55 0.27 5.91 -6.86
C VAL A 55 -0.33 7.17 -7.46
N TRP A 56 -1.62 7.12 -7.77
CA TRP A 56 -2.40 8.27 -8.21
C TRP A 56 -3.60 8.47 -7.29
N HIS A 57 -3.88 9.74 -6.97
CA HIS A 57 -5.12 10.18 -6.35
C HIS A 57 -6.15 10.39 -7.45
N ILE A 58 -7.32 9.76 -7.30
CA ILE A 58 -8.42 9.81 -8.27
C ILE A 58 -9.45 10.83 -7.79
N LEU A 59 -9.72 11.81 -8.65
CA LEU A 59 -10.75 12.83 -8.47
C LEU A 59 -11.91 12.54 -9.42
N GLU A 60 -13.04 13.21 -9.22
CA GLU A 60 -14.27 12.98 -10.00
C GLU A 60 -14.08 13.12 -11.53
N PHE A 61 -13.11 13.94 -11.96
CA PHE A 61 -12.84 14.21 -13.37
C PHE A 61 -11.35 14.27 -13.75
N ASP A 62 -10.44 13.91 -12.83
CA ASP A 62 -9.00 13.99 -13.07
C ASP A 62 -8.23 13.03 -12.16
N TYR A 63 -6.91 12.95 -12.33
CA TYR A 63 -6.02 12.23 -11.43
C TYR A 63 -4.68 12.94 -11.29
N SER A 64 -4.07 12.82 -10.12
CA SER A 64 -2.73 13.37 -9.86
C SER A 64 -1.82 12.31 -9.27
N ARG A 65 -0.55 12.29 -9.69
CA ARG A 65 0.44 11.34 -9.16
C ARG A 65 0.89 11.80 -7.78
N LEU A 66 0.87 10.90 -6.80
CA LEU A 66 1.35 11.20 -5.45
C LEU A 66 2.87 11.42 -5.44
N PRO A 67 3.36 12.40 -4.68
CA PRO A 67 4.77 12.48 -4.33
C PRO A 67 5.23 11.19 -3.64
N LYS A 68 6.42 10.69 -3.96
CA LYS A 68 6.96 9.43 -3.38
C LYS A 68 6.97 9.43 -1.85
N GLN A 69 7.20 10.58 -1.23
CA GLN A 69 7.24 10.74 0.23
C GLN A 69 5.87 10.60 0.89
N SER A 70 4.80 10.80 0.13
CA SER A 70 3.41 10.73 0.60
C SER A 70 2.74 9.39 0.29
N ILE A 71 3.44 8.46 -0.38
CA ILE A 71 2.93 7.09 -0.60
C ILE A 71 2.74 6.42 0.77
N GLY A 72 1.51 5.95 1.03
CA GLY A 72 1.10 5.39 2.32
C GLY A 72 0.34 6.36 3.22
N GLN A 73 0.26 7.64 2.86
CA GLN A 73 -0.56 8.65 3.55
C GLN A 73 -1.87 8.85 2.79
N PHE A 74 -2.83 7.94 3.00
CA PHE A 74 -4.13 7.98 2.34
C PHE A 74 -5.18 8.70 3.18
N HIS A 75 -6.02 9.49 2.53
CA HIS A 75 -7.16 10.14 3.18
C HIS A 75 -8.41 9.26 3.10
N GLU A 76 -9.17 9.23 4.19
CA GLU A 76 -10.45 8.54 4.26
C GLU A 76 -11.47 9.22 3.33
N GLY A 77 -12.22 8.42 2.56
CA GLY A 77 -13.20 8.92 1.59
C GLY A 77 -12.64 9.16 0.18
N ASP A 78 -11.32 9.19 0.02
CA ASP A 78 -10.65 9.36 -1.27
C ASP A 78 -10.39 8.01 -1.96
N ALA A 79 -10.24 8.05 -3.29
CA ALA A 79 -9.92 6.88 -4.10
C ALA A 79 -8.50 6.98 -4.67
N TYR A 80 -7.77 5.86 -4.67
CA TYR A 80 -6.39 5.79 -5.15
C TYR A 80 -6.18 4.59 -6.07
N VAL A 81 -5.33 4.75 -7.08
CA VAL A 81 -4.81 3.64 -7.89
C VAL A 81 -3.37 3.39 -7.50
N VAL A 82 -3.06 2.16 -7.11
CA VAL A 82 -1.70 1.71 -6.79
C VAL A 82 -1.23 0.77 -7.88
N LYS A 83 -0.20 1.17 -8.62
CA LYS A 83 0.48 0.31 -9.58
C LYS A 83 1.76 -0.21 -8.95
N TRP A 84 1.81 -1.53 -8.80
CA TRP A 84 2.96 -2.23 -8.28
C TRP A 84 3.67 -2.99 -9.39
N LYS A 85 4.98 -2.79 -9.50
CA LYS A 85 5.86 -3.53 -10.41
C LYS A 85 6.75 -4.45 -9.58
N TYR A 86 6.77 -5.73 -9.94
CA TYR A 86 7.60 -6.74 -9.32
C TYR A 86 8.57 -7.40 -10.31
N MET A 87 9.61 -8.04 -9.78
CA MET A 87 10.52 -8.97 -10.46
C MET A 87 10.12 -10.40 -10.13
#